data_AF-E6TQP3-F1
#
_entry.id   AF-E6TQP3-F1
#
_cell.length_a   1.000
_cell.length_b   1.000
_cell.length_c   1.000
_cell.angle_alpha   90.00
_cell.angle_beta   90.00
_cell.angle_gamma   90.00
#
_symmetry.space_group_name_H-M   'P 1'
#
loop_
_entity.id
_entity.type
_entity.pdbx_description
1 polymer ?
#
loop_
_entity_poly.entity_id
_entity_poly.type
_entity_poly.pdbx_seq_one_letter_code
_entity_poly.pdbx_strand_id
1 'polypeptide(L)'
;MDTKLIEQFTDVMILKERIGADRTWFYTVKRFLNFANVKAKEPFNEKHITEYKSYLKNNKKTTAQIEHDIKVIILFAKYNHIKIDENAVTNVDVVAEDLLIVERESDIFHTEKELFNQILTDQKGINLRAEPTIKDLPLSSYTNLRNSMQNYLLFRLVIEKGFDSADLKAMNISTFDEKSDEEEYKMTITFSANTMRLVKEYIDFRKLFDRITFIQKAIVELFPGEKFEDFIRQKNLTSFYEASLEEKIHSIENLVEEQMRLEDLLMTIDGENDNEEQLEKQTEDIAESIENRKKLVILDRKINEFTFNDALFVNENYLRMTEREIVDSLERHSFPLHKLQNSAVQKWEQAGIKVDVIKKVLGIKAGKEKVNENKIKQMIENGYQFPGKSFYETNK
;
A
#
# COMPACT_ATOMS: atom_id res chain seq x y z
N MET A 1 5.52 -1.20 -46.46
CA MET A 1 6.46 -2.01 -45.67
C MET A 1 5.77 -3.31 -45.27
N ASP A 2 6.39 -4.47 -45.47
CA ASP A 2 5.85 -5.76 -45.00
C ASP A 2 6.05 -5.85 -43.48
N THR A 3 4.95 -5.85 -42.71
CA THR A 3 4.96 -5.77 -41.23
C THR A 3 4.89 -7.12 -40.54
N LYS A 4 4.72 -8.22 -41.29
CA LYS A 4 4.53 -9.57 -40.73
C LYS A 4 5.66 -10.03 -39.82
N LEU A 5 6.89 -9.61 -40.12
CA LEU A 5 8.08 -9.94 -39.31
C LEU A 5 8.10 -9.20 -37.97
N ILE A 6 7.56 -7.97 -37.94
CA ILE A 6 7.46 -7.15 -36.72
C ILE A 6 6.33 -7.69 -35.83
N GLU A 7 5.22 -8.12 -36.43
CA GLU A 7 4.12 -8.83 -35.76
C GLU A 7 4.63 -10.13 -35.12
N GLN A 8 5.31 -10.98 -35.89
CA GLN A 8 5.92 -12.22 -35.38
C GLN A 8 6.91 -11.98 -34.23
N PHE A 9 7.78 -10.97 -34.35
CA PHE A 9 8.69 -10.59 -33.26
C PHE A 9 7.92 -10.20 -32.00
N THR A 10 6.89 -9.35 -32.13
CA THR A 10 6.13 -8.83 -31.00
C THR A 10 5.36 -9.95 -30.31
N ASP A 11 4.71 -10.82 -31.08
CA ASP A 11 3.96 -11.98 -30.58
C ASP A 11 4.89 -12.98 -29.87
N VAL A 12 6.07 -13.27 -30.44
CA VAL A 12 7.06 -14.16 -29.80
C VAL A 12 7.60 -13.56 -28.50
N MET A 13 7.79 -12.24 -28.41
CA MET A 13 8.28 -11.60 -27.18
C MET A 13 7.21 -11.55 -26.08
N ILE A 14 5.93 -11.36 -26.46
CA ILE A 14 4.78 -11.43 -25.54
C ILE A 14 4.60 -12.87 -25.02
N LEU A 15 4.63 -13.87 -25.91
CA LEU A 15 4.46 -15.28 -25.55
C LEU A 15 5.60 -15.86 -24.70
N LYS A 16 6.80 -15.25 -24.75
CA LYS A 16 7.96 -15.64 -23.94
C LYS A 16 8.01 -14.98 -22.56
N GLU A 17 6.93 -14.34 -22.11
CA GLU A 17 6.78 -13.69 -20.80
C GLU A 17 7.94 -12.74 -20.43
N ARG A 18 8.52 -12.05 -21.43
CA ARG A 18 9.48 -11.00 -21.10
C ARG A 18 8.73 -9.84 -20.45
N ILE A 19 9.03 -9.60 -19.17
CA ILE A 19 8.46 -8.50 -18.37
C ILE A 19 8.54 -7.19 -19.18
N GLY A 20 7.38 -6.65 -19.57
CA GLY A 20 7.26 -5.37 -20.29
C GLY A 20 7.08 -5.45 -21.82
N ALA A 21 7.01 -6.65 -22.43
CA ALA A 21 6.64 -6.77 -23.84
C ALA A 21 5.14 -6.54 -24.05
N ASP A 22 4.77 -5.54 -24.86
CA ASP A 22 3.39 -5.23 -25.21
C ASP A 22 3.24 -4.82 -26.68
N ARG A 23 2.02 -4.46 -27.09
CA ARG A 23 1.74 -4.03 -28.48
C ARG A 23 2.43 -2.73 -28.88
N THR A 24 2.99 -1.95 -27.95
CA THR A 24 3.73 -0.72 -28.28
C THR A 24 5.06 -1.01 -28.97
N TRP A 25 5.65 -2.20 -28.73
CA TRP A 25 6.90 -2.63 -29.35
C TRP A 25 6.78 -2.73 -30.88
N PHE A 26 5.64 -3.17 -31.37
CA PHE A 26 5.33 -3.16 -32.81
C PHE A 26 5.48 -1.75 -33.41
N TYR A 27 4.92 -0.75 -32.73
CA TYR A 27 4.96 0.64 -33.19
C TYR A 27 6.35 1.25 -33.05
N THR A 28 7.11 0.86 -32.02
CA THR A 28 8.51 1.27 -31.83
C THR A 28 9.39 0.78 -32.98
N VAL A 29 9.36 -0.52 -33.28
CA VAL A 29 10.16 -1.11 -34.39
C VAL A 29 9.70 -0.55 -35.74
N LYS A 30 8.39 -0.45 -35.98
CA LYS A 30 7.84 0.12 -37.22
C LYS A 30 8.30 1.57 -37.44
N ARG A 31 8.30 2.39 -36.38
CA ARG A 31 8.72 3.79 -36.45
C ARG A 31 10.21 3.93 -36.71
N PHE A 32 11.03 3.08 -36.10
CA PHE A 32 12.47 3.03 -36.37
C PHE A 32 12.78 2.65 -37.81
N LEU A 33 12.18 1.57 -38.32
CA LEU A 33 12.40 1.11 -39.70
C LEU A 33 11.96 2.15 -40.74
N ASN A 34 10.83 2.82 -40.48
CA ASN A 34 10.38 3.94 -41.31
C ASN A 34 11.36 5.12 -41.27
N PHE A 35 11.92 5.46 -40.10
CA PHE A 35 12.91 6.52 -39.97
C PHE A 35 14.22 6.18 -40.69
N ALA A 36 14.73 4.96 -40.48
CA ALA A 36 15.95 4.47 -41.11
C ALA A 36 15.78 4.26 -42.63
N ASN A 37 14.54 4.26 -43.11
CA ASN A 37 14.18 3.93 -44.48
C ASN A 37 14.67 2.52 -44.88
N VAL A 38 14.52 1.56 -43.97
CA VAL A 38 14.97 0.17 -44.11
C VAL A 38 13.77 -0.76 -43.91
N LYS A 39 13.63 -1.82 -44.71
CA LYS A 39 12.57 -2.83 -44.50
C LYS A 39 12.94 -3.77 -43.35
N ALA A 40 11.94 -4.43 -42.75
CA ALA A 40 12.14 -5.33 -41.60
C ALA A 40 13.14 -6.48 -41.82
N LYS A 41 13.39 -6.89 -43.07
CA LYS A 41 14.35 -7.96 -43.45
C LYS A 41 15.70 -7.42 -43.93
N GLU A 42 15.84 -6.11 -44.07
CA GLU A 42 17.05 -5.48 -44.56
C GLU A 42 17.98 -5.13 -43.37
N PRO A 43 19.31 -5.23 -43.56
CA PRO A 43 20.25 -4.96 -42.49
C PRO A 43 20.26 -3.47 -42.14
N PHE A 44 20.18 -3.16 -40.84
CA PHE A 44 20.52 -1.86 -40.27
C PHE A 44 21.70 -2.03 -39.30
N ASN A 45 22.35 -0.92 -38.94
CA ASN A 45 23.57 -0.93 -38.12
C ASN A 45 23.51 0.16 -37.04
N GLU A 46 24.56 0.24 -36.23
CA GLU A 46 24.72 1.14 -35.09
C GLU A 46 24.54 2.62 -35.47
N LYS A 47 24.93 2.98 -36.70
CA LYS A 47 24.74 4.34 -37.23
C LYS A 47 23.27 4.70 -37.33
N HIS A 48 22.43 3.82 -37.90
CA HIS A 48 20.99 4.06 -38.00
C HIS A 48 20.34 4.19 -36.62
N ILE A 49 20.78 3.38 -35.64
CA ILE A 49 20.24 3.41 -34.28
C ILE A 49 20.67 4.70 -33.56
N THR A 50 21.92 5.15 -33.75
CA THR A 50 22.43 6.41 -33.19
C THR A 50 21.76 7.65 -33.80
N GLU A 51 21.51 7.63 -35.12
CA GLU A 51 20.75 8.68 -35.81
C GLU A 51 19.29 8.71 -35.31
N TYR A 52 18.68 7.55 -35.09
CA TYR A 52 17.33 7.46 -34.53
C TYR A 52 17.26 7.96 -33.08
N LYS A 53 18.25 7.63 -32.26
CA LYS A 53 18.40 8.16 -30.89
C LYS A 53 18.43 9.69 -30.91
N SER A 54 19.18 10.28 -31.84
CA SER A 54 19.24 11.74 -32.02
C SER A 54 17.91 12.32 -32.51
N TYR A 55 17.22 11.63 -33.42
CA TYR A 55 15.88 12.01 -33.88
C TYR A 55 14.86 12.01 -32.74
N LEU A 56 14.85 10.98 -31.88
CA LEU A 56 13.95 10.93 -30.73
C LEU A 56 14.24 12.05 -29.73
N LYS A 57 15.52 12.38 -29.51
CA LYS A 57 15.95 13.53 -28.68
C LYS A 57 15.42 14.85 -29.24
N ASN A 58 15.59 15.09 -30.55
CA ASN A 58 15.09 16.30 -31.22
C ASN A 58 13.55 16.42 -31.18
N ASN A 59 12.85 15.31 -31.05
CA ASN A 59 11.38 15.25 -30.86
C ASN A 59 10.95 15.23 -29.38
N LYS A 60 11.84 15.63 -28.47
CA LYS A 60 11.58 15.78 -27.02
C LYS A 60 11.02 14.51 -26.35
N LYS A 61 11.47 13.32 -26.79
CA LYS A 61 11.18 12.07 -26.06
C LYS A 61 12.03 11.99 -24.79
N THR A 62 11.48 11.39 -23.74
CA THR A 62 12.18 11.19 -22.46
C THR A 62 13.32 10.19 -22.62
N THR A 63 14.39 10.29 -21.83
CA THR A 63 15.52 9.35 -21.90
C THR A 63 15.07 7.92 -21.65
N ALA A 64 14.17 7.69 -20.68
CA ALA A 64 13.56 6.38 -20.44
C ALA A 64 12.84 5.82 -21.68
N GLN A 65 12.08 6.66 -22.41
CA GLN A 65 11.42 6.22 -23.64
C GLN A 65 12.43 5.95 -24.76
N ILE A 66 13.49 6.76 -24.87
CA ILE A 66 14.54 6.57 -25.86
C ILE A 66 15.28 5.26 -25.58
N GLU A 67 15.71 5.02 -24.33
CA GLU A 67 16.38 3.79 -23.93
C GLU A 67 15.49 2.56 -24.11
N HIS A 68 14.22 2.66 -23.75
CA HIS A 68 13.23 1.63 -24.01
C HIS A 68 13.15 1.33 -25.52
N ASP A 69 12.99 2.36 -26.35
CA ASP A 69 12.87 2.20 -27.79
C ASP A 69 14.15 1.59 -28.41
N ILE A 70 15.34 2.02 -27.97
CA ILE A 70 16.62 1.45 -28.42
C ILE A 70 16.76 -0.02 -27.98
N LYS A 71 16.39 -0.35 -26.73
CA LYS A 71 16.41 -1.75 -26.25
C LYS A 71 15.50 -2.64 -27.09
N VAL A 72 14.29 -2.18 -27.41
CA VAL A 72 13.35 -2.90 -28.28
C VAL A 72 13.93 -3.12 -29.68
N ILE A 73 14.60 -2.10 -30.26
CA ILE A 73 15.26 -2.19 -31.58
C ILE A 73 16.43 -3.18 -31.57
N ILE A 74 17.24 -3.18 -30.51
CA ILE A 74 18.35 -4.14 -30.34
C ILE A 74 17.81 -5.58 -30.20
N LEU A 75 16.73 -5.76 -29.45
CA LEU A 75 16.07 -7.06 -29.34
C LEU A 75 15.50 -7.53 -30.68
N PHE A 76 14.93 -6.62 -31.47
CA PHE A 76 14.51 -6.90 -32.83
C PHE A 76 15.69 -7.27 -33.75
N ALA A 77 16.84 -6.59 -33.61
CA ALA A 77 18.06 -6.92 -34.34
C ALA A 77 18.54 -8.35 -34.01
N LYS A 78 18.58 -8.70 -32.72
CA LYS A 78 18.93 -10.06 -32.25
C LYS A 78 17.98 -11.13 -32.78
N TYR A 79 16.67 -10.84 -32.76
CA TYR A 79 15.65 -11.75 -33.30
C TYR A 79 15.86 -12.04 -34.80
N ASN A 80 16.34 -11.05 -35.55
CA ASN A 80 16.61 -11.17 -36.98
C ASN A 80 18.07 -11.50 -37.32
N HIS A 81 18.87 -11.92 -36.33
CA HIS A 81 20.30 -12.23 -36.50
C HIS A 81 21.15 -11.09 -37.09
N ILE A 82 20.74 -9.85 -36.86
CA ILE A 82 21.51 -8.66 -37.23
C ILE A 82 22.51 -8.39 -36.10
N LYS A 83 23.81 -8.39 -36.43
CA LYS A 83 24.88 -8.07 -35.48
C LYS A 83 24.88 -6.57 -35.20
N ILE A 84 24.65 -6.22 -33.93
CA ILE A 84 24.77 -4.86 -33.40
C ILE A 84 25.73 -4.92 -32.22
N ASP A 85 26.75 -4.07 -32.22
CA ASP A 85 27.56 -3.81 -31.03
C ASP A 85 26.78 -2.92 -30.07
N GLU A 86 26.21 -3.53 -29.03
CA GLU A 86 25.41 -2.84 -28.03
C GLU A 86 26.21 -1.71 -27.37
N ASN A 87 27.50 -1.93 -27.10
CA ASN A 87 28.35 -0.96 -26.43
C ASN A 87 28.54 0.31 -27.26
N ALA A 88 28.59 0.19 -28.59
CA ALA A 88 28.73 1.32 -29.50
C ALA A 88 27.48 2.23 -29.54
N VAL A 89 26.31 1.72 -29.14
CA VAL A 89 25.04 2.46 -29.15
C VAL A 89 24.64 2.93 -27.73
N THR A 90 25.10 2.23 -26.69
CA THR A 90 24.91 2.63 -25.28
C THR A 90 25.96 3.63 -24.78
N ASN A 91 27.20 3.62 -25.27
CA ASN A 91 28.31 4.46 -24.74
C ASN A 91 28.58 5.80 -25.46
N VAL A 92 27.76 6.24 -26.41
CA VAL A 92 27.86 7.64 -26.87
C VAL A 92 27.33 8.51 -25.75
N ASP A 93 28.25 9.19 -25.04
CA ASP A 93 28.05 10.08 -23.89
C ASP A 93 26.63 10.61 -23.82
N VAL A 94 25.79 9.81 -23.17
CA VAL A 94 24.54 10.29 -22.61
C VAL A 94 24.99 10.96 -21.31
N VAL A 95 25.55 12.17 -21.44
CA VAL A 95 25.16 13.18 -20.46
C VAL A 95 23.67 13.30 -20.68
N ALA A 96 22.93 12.53 -19.86
CA ALA A 96 21.51 12.68 -19.72
C ALA A 96 21.31 14.10 -19.21
N GLU A 97 21.17 15.04 -20.15
CA GLU A 97 20.03 15.92 -20.04
C GLU A 97 18.80 15.07 -20.48
N ASP A 98 18.45 13.99 -19.78
CA ASP A 98 17.41 14.20 -18.78
C ASP A 98 17.45 15.65 -18.33
N LEU A 99 16.52 16.44 -18.85
CA LEU A 99 15.87 17.37 -17.95
C LEU A 99 15.36 16.50 -16.78
N LEU A 100 16.28 16.17 -15.87
CA LEU A 100 16.06 16.10 -14.46
C LEU A 100 15.18 17.31 -14.28
N ILE A 101 13.89 17.05 -14.10
CA ILE A 101 13.13 17.94 -13.27
C ILE A 101 13.89 17.79 -11.94
N VAL A 102 14.93 18.60 -11.79
CA VAL A 102 15.65 18.75 -10.55
C VAL A 102 14.55 19.24 -9.64
N GLU A 103 14.05 18.36 -8.79
CA GLU A 103 13.09 18.75 -7.78
C GLU A 103 13.77 19.87 -7.01
N ARG A 104 13.24 21.07 -7.16
CA ARG A 104 13.67 22.16 -6.31
C ARG A 104 13.16 21.79 -4.93
N GLU A 105 13.85 22.23 -3.88
CA GLU A 105 13.34 22.08 -2.52
C GLU A 105 11.91 22.63 -2.38
N SER A 106 11.54 23.61 -3.21
CA SER A 106 10.18 24.14 -3.33
C SER A 106 9.14 23.10 -3.76
N ASP A 107 9.51 22.17 -4.65
CA ASP A 107 8.60 21.15 -5.20
C ASP A 107 8.34 20.07 -4.15
N ILE A 108 9.39 19.59 -3.47
CA ILE A 108 9.29 18.66 -2.33
C ILE A 108 8.44 19.29 -1.22
N PHE A 109 8.70 20.55 -0.87
CA PHE A 109 7.94 21.27 0.13
C PHE A 109 6.48 21.47 -0.27
N HIS A 110 6.22 21.74 -1.55
CA HIS A 110 4.87 21.89 -2.07
C HIS A 110 4.09 20.57 -1.98
N THR A 111 4.66 19.46 -2.46
CA THR A 111 4.03 18.13 -2.38
C THR A 111 3.82 17.69 -0.94
N GLU A 112 4.81 17.87 -0.06
CA GLU A 112 4.64 17.58 1.37
C GLU A 112 3.47 18.38 1.96
N LYS A 113 3.38 19.67 1.62
CA LYS A 113 2.30 20.54 2.09
C LYS A 113 0.94 20.11 1.55
N GLU A 114 0.83 19.72 0.28
CA GLU A 114 -0.41 19.23 -0.30
C GLU A 114 -0.88 17.93 0.36
N LEU A 115 0.02 16.95 0.50
CA LEU A 115 -0.27 15.69 1.18
C LEU A 115 -0.70 15.91 2.63
N PHE A 116 -0.01 16.81 3.35
CA PHE A 116 -0.38 17.11 4.74
C PHE A 116 -1.72 17.86 4.84
N ASN A 117 -2.01 18.79 3.92
CA ASN A 117 -3.30 19.47 3.88
C ASN A 117 -4.46 18.51 3.58
N GLN A 118 -4.22 17.46 2.80
CA GLN A 118 -5.19 16.40 2.57
C GLN A 118 -5.52 15.67 3.87
N ILE A 119 -4.51 15.32 4.68
CA ILE A 119 -4.71 14.74 6.02
C ILE A 119 -5.55 15.66 6.89
N LEU A 120 -5.20 16.95 6.96
CA LEU A 120 -5.96 17.93 7.75
C LEU A 120 -7.41 18.06 7.27
N THR A 121 -7.66 17.85 5.97
CA THR A 121 -9.02 17.87 5.40
C THR A 121 -9.79 16.63 5.79
N ASP A 122 -9.20 15.45 5.63
CA ASP A 122 -9.84 14.16 5.92
C ASP A 122 -10.01 13.90 7.43
N GLN A 123 -9.16 14.52 8.27
CA GLN A 123 -9.24 14.46 9.72
C GLN A 123 -10.44 15.23 10.29
N LYS A 124 -10.99 16.20 9.56
CA LYS A 124 -12.10 17.03 10.08
C LYS A 124 -13.28 16.14 10.48
N GLY A 125 -13.65 16.21 11.75
CA GLY A 125 -14.76 15.42 12.29
C GLY A 125 -14.39 13.99 12.72
N ILE A 126 -13.11 13.61 12.63
CA ILE A 126 -12.61 12.32 13.14
C ILE A 126 -11.93 12.55 14.49
N ASN A 127 -12.39 11.83 15.51
CA ASN A 127 -11.71 11.80 16.80
C ASN A 127 -10.63 10.72 16.81
N LEU A 128 -9.37 11.12 16.61
CA LEU A 128 -8.23 10.20 16.53
C LEU A 128 -7.83 9.57 17.87
N ARG A 129 -8.41 10.03 18.99
CA ARG A 129 -8.05 9.58 20.34
C ARG A 129 -9.14 8.73 20.99
N ALA A 130 -10.34 8.73 20.44
CA ALA A 130 -11.44 7.90 20.93
C ALA A 130 -11.63 6.72 20.00
N GLU A 131 -11.95 5.58 20.59
CA GLU A 131 -12.52 4.49 19.81
C GLU A 131 -13.86 4.98 19.23
N PRO A 132 -14.05 4.99 17.90
CA PRO A 132 -15.32 5.40 17.34
C PRO A 132 -16.38 4.40 17.75
N THR A 133 -17.53 4.95 18.09
CA THR A 133 -18.72 4.15 18.36
C THR A 133 -19.22 3.53 17.05
N ILE A 134 -19.99 2.45 17.13
CA ILE A 134 -20.61 1.84 15.93
C ILE A 134 -21.43 2.87 15.13
N LYS A 135 -21.97 3.89 15.81
CA LYS A 135 -22.72 5.01 15.21
C LYS A 135 -21.85 5.99 14.40
N ASP A 136 -20.54 5.98 14.60
CA ASP A 136 -19.59 6.83 13.87
C ASP A 136 -19.17 6.21 12.53
N LEU A 137 -19.73 5.04 12.18
CA LEU A 137 -19.60 4.40 10.86
C LEU A 137 -20.55 5.09 9.87
N PRO A 138 -20.01 5.88 8.93
CA PRO A 138 -19.48 5.24 7.71
C PRO A 138 -17.96 5.33 7.56
N LEU A 139 -17.37 4.24 7.03
CA LEU A 139 -15.93 4.05 6.82
C LEU A 139 -15.26 5.08 5.92
N SER A 140 -16.00 5.74 5.03
CA SER A 140 -15.40 6.56 3.96
C SER A 140 -14.46 7.63 4.54
N SER A 141 -14.83 8.28 5.63
CA SER A 141 -13.99 9.30 6.28
C SER A 141 -12.72 8.70 6.88
N TYR A 142 -12.82 7.59 7.62
CA TYR A 142 -11.66 6.93 8.24
C TYR A 142 -10.73 6.28 7.20
N THR A 143 -11.29 5.68 6.14
CA THR A 143 -10.52 5.11 5.02
C THR A 143 -9.79 6.20 4.26
N ASN A 144 -10.43 7.34 3.99
CA ASN A 144 -9.78 8.49 3.35
C ASN A 144 -8.62 8.99 4.21
N LEU A 145 -8.85 9.21 5.51
CA LEU A 145 -7.80 9.65 6.41
C LEU A 145 -6.65 8.64 6.48
N ARG A 146 -6.96 7.33 6.55
CA ARG A 146 -5.94 6.27 6.55
C ARG A 146 -5.08 6.31 5.31
N ASN A 147 -5.70 6.46 4.14
CA ASN A 147 -5.00 6.54 2.86
C ASN A 147 -4.15 7.82 2.78
N SER A 148 -4.67 8.94 3.25
CA SER A 148 -3.94 10.22 3.29
C SER A 148 -2.73 10.16 4.21
N MET A 149 -2.87 9.62 5.43
CA MET A 149 -1.73 9.40 6.35
C MET A 149 -0.72 8.41 5.76
N GLN A 150 -1.20 7.33 5.13
CA GLN A 150 -0.36 6.33 4.46
C GLN A 150 0.46 6.96 3.33
N ASN A 151 -0.18 7.72 2.44
CA ASN A 151 0.47 8.33 1.29
C ASN A 151 1.50 9.38 1.72
N TYR A 152 1.19 10.18 2.75
CA TYR A 152 2.15 11.10 3.34
C TYR A 152 3.36 10.38 3.96
N LEU A 153 3.12 9.26 4.65
CA LEU A 153 4.18 8.48 5.26
C LEU A 153 5.07 7.81 4.20
N LEU A 154 4.48 7.21 3.16
CA LEU A 154 5.21 6.68 2.02
C LEU A 154 6.12 7.75 1.40
N PHE A 155 5.57 8.94 1.13
CA PHE A 155 6.34 10.08 0.61
C PHE A 155 7.53 10.44 1.54
N ARG A 156 7.29 10.57 2.84
CA ARG A 156 8.35 10.91 3.80
C ARG A 156 9.45 9.85 3.89
N LEU A 157 9.09 8.57 3.90
CA LEU A 157 10.08 7.48 3.95
C LEU A 157 10.97 7.47 2.69
N VAL A 158 10.37 7.70 1.52
CA VAL A 158 11.12 7.81 0.26
C VAL A 158 12.07 9.01 0.28
N ILE A 159 11.60 10.21 0.66
CA ILE A 159 12.45 11.41 0.58
C ILE A 159 13.48 11.49 1.70
N GLU A 160 13.15 11.07 2.92
CA GLU A 160 14.09 11.16 4.04
C GLU A 160 15.22 10.13 3.92
N LYS A 161 14.91 8.91 3.47
CA LYS A 161 15.83 7.76 3.51
C LYS A 161 16.06 7.04 2.19
N GLY A 162 15.33 7.39 1.13
CA GLY A 162 15.54 6.82 -0.20
C GLY A 162 14.97 5.41 -0.37
N PHE A 163 14.06 4.97 0.50
CA PHE A 163 13.46 3.63 0.41
C PHE A 163 12.78 3.42 -0.95
N ASP A 164 13.00 2.25 -1.53
CA ASP A 164 12.28 1.85 -2.73
C ASP A 164 10.96 1.12 -2.41
N SER A 165 10.19 0.76 -3.44
CA SER A 165 8.91 0.08 -3.25
C SER A 165 9.04 -1.31 -2.62
N ALA A 166 10.16 -2.00 -2.82
CA ALA A 166 10.41 -3.32 -2.25
C ALA A 166 10.74 -3.19 -0.75
N ASP A 167 11.54 -2.19 -0.37
CA ASP A 167 11.83 -1.85 1.02
C ASP A 167 10.54 -1.53 1.77
N LEU A 168 9.73 -0.60 1.23
CA LEU A 168 8.47 -0.15 1.83
C LEU A 168 7.48 -1.31 2.00
N LYS A 169 7.39 -2.21 1.01
CA LYS A 169 6.57 -3.42 1.08
C LYS A 169 7.03 -4.35 2.20
N ALA A 170 8.33 -4.50 2.41
CA ALA A 170 8.88 -5.43 3.40
C ALA A 170 8.74 -4.92 4.85
N MET A 171 8.47 -3.63 5.07
CA MET A 171 8.39 -3.06 6.41
C MET A 171 7.25 -3.63 7.26
N ASN A 172 7.63 -4.06 8.47
CA ASN A 172 6.71 -4.40 9.56
C ASN A 172 6.72 -3.33 10.64
N ILE A 173 5.68 -3.26 11.46
CA ILE A 173 5.64 -2.39 12.63
C ILE A 173 6.77 -2.73 13.61
N SER A 174 7.09 -4.02 13.79
CA SER A 174 8.20 -4.48 14.62
C SER A 174 9.58 -4.02 14.13
N THR A 175 9.70 -3.55 12.89
CA THR A 175 10.93 -2.95 12.35
C THR A 175 11.32 -1.66 13.08
N PHE A 176 10.38 -1.05 13.81
CA PHE A 176 10.57 0.22 14.51
C PHE A 176 10.78 0.05 16.02
N ASP A 177 10.85 -1.19 16.51
CA ASP A 177 11.13 -1.47 17.92
C ASP A 177 12.63 -1.40 18.21
N GLU A 178 13.01 -0.67 19.26
CA GLU A 178 14.41 -0.43 19.67
C GLU A 178 15.15 -1.69 20.18
N LYS A 179 14.48 -2.85 20.24
CA LYS A 179 14.97 -4.08 20.90
C LYS A 179 14.96 -5.31 19.97
N SER A 180 15.55 -5.21 18.78
CA SER A 180 15.76 -6.42 17.98
C SER A 180 17.08 -7.10 18.35
N ASP A 181 17.02 -8.14 19.19
CA ASP A 181 18.17 -8.97 19.61
C ASP A 181 18.51 -10.09 18.60
N GLU A 182 18.29 -9.90 17.29
CA GLU A 182 18.48 -10.98 16.30
C GLU A 182 19.64 -10.73 15.33
N GLU A 183 20.51 -11.74 15.25
CA GLU A 183 21.81 -11.83 14.57
C GLU A 183 21.77 -11.94 13.03
N GLU A 184 20.63 -11.70 12.38
CA GLU A 184 20.62 -11.55 10.92
C GLU A 184 21.03 -10.12 10.55
N TYR A 185 21.74 -9.95 9.42
CA TYR A 185 22.23 -8.67 8.90
C TYR A 185 21.08 -7.66 8.70
N LYS A 186 20.60 -7.05 9.78
CA LYS A 186 19.59 -6.00 9.80
C LYS A 186 20.32 -4.66 9.70
N MET A 187 20.08 -3.95 8.61
CA MET A 187 20.56 -2.58 8.46
C MET A 187 19.73 -1.67 9.34
N THR A 188 20.33 -1.10 10.40
CA THR A 188 19.65 -0.11 11.24
C THR A 188 19.69 1.25 10.56
N ILE A 189 18.51 1.80 10.23
CA ILE A 189 18.36 3.12 9.63
C ILE A 189 17.75 4.05 10.68
N THR A 190 18.47 5.10 11.06
CA THR A 190 17.97 6.08 12.02
C THR A 190 17.10 7.12 11.31
N PHE A 191 15.87 7.27 11.76
CA PHE A 191 14.93 8.31 11.31
C PHE A 191 15.02 9.58 12.15
N SER A 192 14.60 10.70 11.58
CA SER A 192 14.35 11.92 12.34
C SER A 192 13.27 11.67 13.42
N ALA A 193 13.39 12.37 14.54
CA ALA A 193 12.39 12.29 15.62
C ALA A 193 10.96 12.59 15.12
N ASN A 194 10.84 13.48 14.13
CA ASN A 194 9.57 13.84 13.52
C ASN A 194 8.99 12.69 12.70
N THR A 195 9.79 12.03 11.87
CA THR A 195 9.31 10.88 11.08
C THR A 195 8.98 9.70 11.98
N MET A 196 9.77 9.45 13.02
CA MET A 196 9.40 8.45 14.03
C MET A 196 8.09 8.77 14.74
N ARG A 197 7.85 10.04 15.06
CA ARG A 197 6.56 10.47 15.64
C ARG A 197 5.42 10.16 14.68
N LEU A 198 5.53 10.53 13.41
CA LEU A 198 4.49 10.27 12.40
C LEU A 198 4.27 8.77 12.16
N VAL A 199 5.32 7.96 12.15
CA VAL A 199 5.22 6.50 12.09
C VAL A 199 4.38 5.99 13.26
N LYS A 200 4.66 6.43 14.49
CA LYS A 200 3.90 6.05 15.69
C LYS A 200 2.44 6.48 15.60
N GLU A 201 2.18 7.74 15.25
CA GLU A 201 0.82 8.29 15.09
C GLU A 201 0.02 7.55 14.00
N TYR A 202 0.68 7.16 12.89
CA TYR A 202 0.07 6.32 11.85
C TYR A 202 -0.23 4.91 12.34
N ILE A 203 0.70 4.28 13.07
CA ILE A 203 0.51 2.94 13.65
C ILE A 203 -0.66 2.94 14.63
N ASP A 204 -0.73 3.93 15.52
CA ASP A 204 -1.81 4.05 16.51
C ASP A 204 -3.16 4.21 15.81
N PHE A 205 -3.22 5.07 14.79
CA PHE A 205 -4.43 5.23 13.98
C PHE A 205 -4.78 3.97 13.18
N ARG A 206 -3.80 3.24 12.62
CA ARG A 206 -4.03 1.98 11.89
C ARG A 206 -4.55 0.87 12.78
N LYS A 207 -4.02 0.72 13.99
CA LYS A 207 -4.54 -0.24 14.99
C LYS A 207 -6.01 0.02 15.27
N LEU A 208 -6.36 1.29 15.45
CA LEU A 208 -7.73 1.72 15.64
C LEU A 208 -8.59 1.40 14.40
N PHE A 209 -8.19 1.88 13.23
CA PHE A 209 -8.87 1.70 11.95
C PHE A 209 -9.13 0.23 11.58
N ASP A 210 -8.10 -0.62 11.70
CA ASP A 210 -8.18 -2.03 11.35
C ASP A 210 -9.16 -2.77 12.27
N ARG A 211 -9.12 -2.48 13.57
CA ARG A 211 -10.06 -3.06 14.54
C ARG A 211 -11.51 -2.66 14.24
N ILE A 212 -11.77 -1.39 13.96
CA ILE A 212 -13.11 -0.90 13.61
C ILE A 212 -13.65 -1.61 12.37
N THR A 213 -12.82 -1.73 11.35
CA THR A 213 -13.28 -2.34 10.09
C THR A 213 -13.49 -3.84 10.24
N PHE A 214 -12.69 -4.50 11.07
CA PHE A 214 -12.94 -5.88 11.45
C PHE A 214 -14.30 -6.03 12.15
N ILE A 215 -14.58 -5.20 13.16
CA ILE A 215 -15.86 -5.20 13.89
C ILE A 215 -17.02 -5.02 12.90
N GLN A 216 -16.91 -4.07 11.96
CA GLN A 216 -17.96 -3.84 10.98
C GLN A 216 -18.17 -5.02 10.03
N LYS A 217 -17.09 -5.66 9.56
CA LYS A 217 -17.21 -6.88 8.75
C LYS A 217 -17.91 -8.00 9.52
N ALA A 218 -17.56 -8.19 10.80
CA ALA A 218 -18.21 -9.17 11.66
C ALA A 218 -19.70 -8.86 11.88
N ILE A 219 -20.06 -7.58 12.03
CA ILE A 219 -21.46 -7.13 12.11
C ILE A 219 -22.20 -7.45 10.81
N VAL A 220 -21.68 -7.06 9.65
CA VAL A 220 -22.34 -7.31 8.34
C VAL A 220 -22.52 -8.81 8.08
N GLU A 221 -21.57 -9.62 8.51
CA GLU A 221 -21.62 -11.09 8.37
C GLU A 221 -22.71 -11.71 9.27
N LEU A 222 -22.82 -11.26 10.52
CA LEU A 222 -23.77 -11.80 11.49
C LEU A 222 -25.18 -11.22 11.36
N PHE A 223 -25.31 -10.01 10.81
CA PHE A 223 -26.56 -9.26 10.68
C PHE A 223 -26.76 -8.78 9.22
N PRO A 224 -26.85 -9.69 8.24
CA PRO A 224 -26.96 -9.30 6.84
C PRO A 224 -28.32 -8.62 6.56
N GLY A 225 -28.28 -7.42 5.98
CA GLY A 225 -29.48 -6.70 5.54
C GLY A 225 -30.23 -5.94 6.65
N GLU A 226 -29.77 -5.99 7.89
CA GLU A 226 -30.31 -5.22 9.01
C GLU A 226 -29.28 -4.22 9.51
N LYS A 227 -29.73 -3.03 9.94
CA LYS A 227 -28.85 -2.10 10.63
C LYS A 227 -28.63 -2.61 12.05
N PHE A 228 -27.39 -2.74 12.47
CA PHE A 228 -27.05 -3.30 13.78
C PHE A 228 -27.70 -2.53 14.94
N GLU A 229 -27.79 -1.19 14.87
CA GLU A 229 -28.47 -0.42 15.90
C GLU A 229 -29.98 -0.71 15.96
N ASP A 230 -30.59 -0.97 14.81
CA ASP A 230 -32.00 -1.34 14.73
C ASP A 230 -32.22 -2.74 15.31
N PHE A 231 -31.33 -3.70 15.02
CA PHE A 231 -31.35 -5.03 15.63
C PHE A 231 -31.33 -4.96 17.15
N ILE A 232 -30.35 -4.23 17.72
CA ILE A 232 -30.22 -4.08 19.18
C ILE A 232 -31.47 -3.44 19.79
N ARG A 233 -32.00 -2.40 19.16
CA ARG A 233 -33.16 -1.64 19.66
C ARG A 233 -34.47 -2.42 19.54
N GLN A 234 -34.75 -3.03 18.38
CA GLN A 234 -35.99 -3.76 18.15
C GLN A 234 -36.10 -5.01 19.02
N LYS A 235 -34.96 -5.66 19.31
CA LYS A 235 -34.91 -6.86 20.16
C LYS A 235 -34.70 -6.55 21.65
N ASN A 236 -34.69 -5.27 22.06
CA ASN A 236 -34.45 -4.83 23.43
C ASN A 236 -33.15 -5.38 24.06
N LEU A 237 -32.07 -5.45 23.28
CA LEU A 237 -30.80 -6.07 23.67
C LEU A 237 -29.75 -5.08 24.17
N THR A 238 -30.06 -3.79 24.33
CA THR A 238 -29.07 -2.76 24.70
C THR A 238 -28.30 -3.10 25.98
N SER A 239 -29.02 -3.45 27.06
CA SER A 239 -28.40 -3.81 28.33
C SER A 239 -27.60 -5.11 28.25
N PHE A 240 -28.06 -6.07 27.43
CA PHE A 240 -27.34 -7.31 27.19
C PHE A 240 -26.04 -7.07 26.40
N TYR A 241 -26.07 -6.18 25.41
CA TYR A 241 -24.90 -5.84 24.60
C TYR A 241 -23.79 -5.16 25.43
N GLU A 242 -24.16 -4.28 26.35
CA GLU A 242 -23.23 -3.55 27.23
C GLU A 242 -22.66 -4.41 28.37
N ALA A 243 -23.26 -5.56 28.66
CA ALA A 243 -22.83 -6.48 29.71
C ALA A 243 -21.49 -7.17 29.38
N SER A 244 -20.80 -7.62 30.42
CA SER A 244 -19.59 -8.45 30.29
C SER A 244 -19.90 -9.81 29.65
N LEU A 245 -18.87 -10.49 29.13
CA LEU A 245 -19.04 -11.81 28.52
C LEU A 245 -19.61 -12.84 29.52
N GLU A 246 -19.20 -12.78 30.77
CA GLU A 246 -19.67 -13.66 31.85
C GLU A 246 -21.16 -13.42 32.14
N GLU A 247 -21.58 -12.17 32.25
CA GLU A 247 -22.99 -11.79 32.42
C GLU A 247 -23.84 -12.20 31.21
N LYS A 248 -23.29 -12.07 30.00
CA LYS A 248 -23.95 -12.50 28.75
C LYS A 248 -24.18 -14.02 28.73
N ILE A 249 -23.16 -14.81 29.07
CA ILE A 249 -23.26 -16.27 29.13
C ILE A 249 -24.28 -16.69 30.18
N HIS A 250 -24.17 -16.16 31.41
CA HIS A 250 -25.10 -16.50 32.50
C HIS A 250 -26.54 -16.15 32.15
N SER A 251 -26.78 -15.01 31.50
CA SER A 251 -28.12 -14.63 31.08
C SER A 251 -28.67 -15.53 29.96
N ILE A 252 -27.83 -16.15 29.12
CA ILE A 252 -28.27 -17.16 28.15
C ILE A 252 -28.58 -18.48 28.85
N GLU A 253 -27.74 -18.91 29.79
CA GLU A 253 -27.96 -20.13 30.57
C GLU A 253 -29.31 -20.09 31.30
N ASN A 254 -29.63 -18.96 31.96
CA ASN A 254 -30.93 -18.76 32.62
C ASN A 254 -32.12 -18.87 31.64
N LEU A 255 -31.97 -18.41 30.40
CA LEU A 255 -33.03 -18.54 29.39
C LEU A 255 -33.16 -19.99 28.89
N VAL A 256 -32.05 -20.72 28.78
CA VAL A 256 -32.06 -22.14 28.41
C VAL A 256 -32.72 -22.97 29.50
N GLU A 257 -32.42 -22.73 30.78
CA GLU A 257 -33.07 -23.39 31.91
C GLU A 257 -34.59 -23.14 31.91
N GLU A 258 -35.01 -21.90 31.65
CA GLU A 258 -36.42 -21.56 31.55
C GLU A 258 -37.10 -22.21 30.34
N GLN A 259 -36.43 -22.25 29.18
CA GLN A 259 -36.93 -22.94 27.99
C GLN A 259 -37.17 -24.42 28.29
N MET A 260 -36.20 -25.11 28.89
CA MET A 260 -36.32 -26.52 29.26
C MET A 260 -37.48 -26.76 30.23
N ARG A 261 -37.66 -25.87 31.21
CA ARG A 261 -38.79 -25.94 32.17
C ARG A 261 -40.15 -25.82 31.48
N LEU A 262 -40.27 -24.96 30.46
CA LEU A 262 -41.51 -24.78 29.69
C LEU A 262 -41.78 -25.98 28.78
N GLU A 263 -40.74 -26.52 28.13
CA GLU A 263 -40.84 -27.74 27.31
C GLU A 263 -41.29 -28.94 28.15
N ASP A 264 -40.74 -29.10 29.37
CA ASP A 264 -41.17 -30.13 30.31
C ASP A 264 -42.65 -29.96 30.71
N LEU A 265 -43.11 -28.72 30.92
CA LEU A 265 -44.51 -28.43 31.23
C LEU A 265 -45.43 -28.77 30.05
N LEU A 266 -45.05 -28.41 28.83
CA LEU A 266 -45.78 -28.78 27.61
C LEU A 266 -45.95 -30.30 27.48
N MET A 267 -44.90 -31.07 27.79
CA MET A 267 -44.99 -32.55 27.77
C MET A 267 -45.93 -33.15 28.82
N THR A 268 -46.32 -32.39 29.84
CA THR A 268 -47.24 -32.85 30.90
C THR A 268 -48.70 -32.45 30.68
N ILE A 269 -48.98 -31.59 29.69
CA ILE A 269 -50.33 -31.15 29.36
C ILE A 269 -50.96 -32.18 28.43
N ASP A 270 -52.10 -32.74 28.85
CA ASP A 270 -52.86 -33.72 28.08
C ASP A 270 -54.06 -33.02 27.40
N GLY A 271 -53.94 -32.74 26.10
CA GLY A 271 -55.01 -32.24 25.22
C GLY A 271 -54.94 -30.74 24.84
N GLU A 272 -55.45 -30.42 23.65
CA GLU A 272 -55.49 -29.06 23.08
C GLU A 272 -56.31 -28.09 23.94
N ASN A 273 -55.65 -27.13 24.58
CA ASN A 273 -56.27 -26.10 25.40
C ASN A 273 -55.54 -24.76 25.22
N ASP A 274 -56.20 -23.62 25.42
CA ASP A 274 -55.61 -22.26 25.24
C ASP A 274 -54.30 -22.04 26.04
N ASN A 275 -54.07 -22.84 27.09
CA ASN A 275 -52.85 -22.83 27.89
C ASN A 275 -51.63 -23.43 27.18
N GLU A 276 -51.83 -24.42 26.30
CA GLU A 276 -50.78 -25.07 25.52
C GLU A 276 -50.24 -24.10 24.47
N GLU A 277 -51.13 -23.46 23.70
CA GLU A 277 -50.76 -22.48 22.65
C GLU A 277 -50.01 -21.26 23.24
N GLN A 278 -50.36 -20.84 24.46
CA GLN A 278 -49.61 -19.79 25.18
C GLN A 278 -48.21 -20.22 25.60
N LEU A 279 -48.04 -21.47 26.05
CA LEU A 279 -46.75 -22.01 26.48
C LEU A 279 -45.83 -22.28 25.29
N GLU A 280 -46.37 -22.77 24.18
CA GLU A 280 -45.63 -22.92 22.91
C GLU A 280 -45.09 -21.58 22.45
N LYS A 281 -45.94 -20.55 22.42
CA LYS A 281 -45.53 -19.20 22.02
C LYS A 281 -44.44 -18.61 22.95
N GLN A 282 -44.56 -18.82 24.26
CA GLN A 282 -43.51 -18.40 25.21
C GLN A 282 -42.19 -19.12 24.97
N THR A 283 -42.25 -20.42 24.66
CA THR A 283 -41.06 -21.22 24.34
C THR A 283 -40.39 -20.73 23.06
N GLU A 284 -41.17 -20.44 22.02
CA GLU A 284 -40.69 -19.84 20.77
C GLU A 284 -40.05 -18.46 20.99
N ASP A 285 -40.69 -17.58 21.76
CA ASP A 285 -40.17 -16.24 22.09
C ASP A 285 -38.82 -16.33 22.85
N ILE A 286 -38.69 -17.29 23.79
CA ILE A 286 -37.45 -17.55 24.52
C ILE A 286 -36.37 -18.10 23.58
N ALA A 287 -36.72 -19.06 22.72
CA ALA A 287 -35.80 -19.63 21.74
C ALA A 287 -35.26 -18.56 20.78
N GLU A 288 -36.13 -17.66 20.29
CA GLU A 288 -35.72 -16.53 19.44
C GLU A 288 -34.79 -15.57 20.21
N SER A 289 -35.10 -15.27 21.47
CA SER A 289 -34.27 -14.43 22.34
C SER A 289 -32.88 -15.04 22.57
N ILE A 290 -32.79 -16.34 22.82
CA ILE A 290 -31.53 -17.08 22.96
C ILE A 290 -30.71 -16.96 21.68
N GLU A 291 -31.32 -17.18 20.51
CA GLU A 291 -30.61 -17.11 19.23
C GLU A 291 -30.07 -15.71 18.95
N ASN A 292 -30.86 -14.68 19.23
CA ASN A 292 -30.44 -13.29 19.08
C ASN A 292 -29.28 -12.92 20.03
N ARG A 293 -29.30 -13.42 21.28
CA ARG A 293 -28.22 -13.23 22.25
C ARG A 293 -26.95 -14.01 21.89
N LYS A 294 -27.07 -15.23 21.36
CA LYS A 294 -25.95 -16.02 20.84
C LYS A 294 -25.20 -15.27 19.74
N LYS A 295 -25.90 -14.60 18.81
CA LYS A 295 -25.25 -13.78 17.77
C LYS A 295 -24.35 -12.69 18.34
N LEU A 296 -24.77 -12.03 19.43
CA LEU A 296 -23.96 -11.01 20.11
C LEU A 296 -22.75 -11.62 20.84
N VAL A 297 -22.89 -12.78 21.46
CA VAL A 297 -21.74 -13.51 22.05
C VAL A 297 -20.76 -13.96 20.96
N ILE A 298 -21.24 -14.43 19.81
CA ILE A 298 -20.40 -14.77 18.66
C ILE A 298 -19.67 -13.52 18.16
N LEU A 299 -20.35 -12.37 18.09
CA LEU A 299 -19.71 -11.10 17.74
C LEU A 299 -18.57 -10.76 18.71
N ASP A 300 -18.80 -10.79 20.02
CA ASP A 300 -17.77 -10.52 21.03
C ASP A 300 -16.56 -11.47 20.90
N ARG A 301 -16.82 -12.77 20.67
CA ARG A 301 -15.76 -13.75 20.44
C ARG A 301 -14.95 -13.43 19.19
N LYS A 302 -15.61 -13.13 18.07
CA LYS A 302 -14.92 -12.71 16.84
C LYS A 302 -14.06 -11.47 17.07
N ILE A 303 -14.56 -10.47 17.81
CA ILE A 303 -13.81 -9.26 18.16
C ILE A 303 -12.57 -9.59 18.98
N ASN A 304 -12.69 -10.51 19.94
CA ASN A 304 -11.56 -10.95 20.77
C ASN A 304 -10.53 -11.80 20.01
N GLU A 305 -10.94 -12.47 18.92
CA GLU A 305 -10.07 -13.23 18.02
C GLU A 305 -9.35 -12.35 16.97
N PHE A 306 -9.63 -11.04 16.96
CA PHE A 306 -9.00 -10.11 16.03
C PHE A 306 -7.46 -10.18 16.12
N THR A 307 -6.83 -10.52 15.00
CA THR A 307 -5.38 -10.50 14.84
C THR A 307 -4.97 -9.35 13.92
N PHE A 308 -4.11 -8.47 14.42
CA PHE A 308 -3.64 -7.32 13.68
C PHE A 308 -2.57 -7.71 12.64
N ASN A 309 -2.64 -7.15 11.43
CA ASN A 309 -1.63 -7.36 10.38
C ASN A 309 -0.40 -6.50 10.66
N ASP A 310 0.75 -7.15 10.89
CA ASP A 310 2.01 -6.50 11.28
C ASP A 310 2.66 -5.65 10.17
N ALA A 311 2.21 -5.77 8.92
CA ALA A 311 2.69 -4.95 7.81
C ALA A 311 2.42 -3.46 8.08
N LEU A 312 3.43 -2.62 7.87
CA LEU A 312 3.26 -1.18 8.03
C LEU A 312 2.19 -0.66 7.05
N PHE A 313 2.27 -1.07 5.78
CA PHE A 313 1.36 -0.63 4.72
C PHE A 313 0.45 -1.75 4.23
N VAL A 314 -0.86 -1.52 4.29
CA VAL A 314 -1.87 -2.49 3.85
C VAL A 314 -2.86 -1.85 2.88
N ASN A 315 -3.46 -2.62 1.99
CA ASN A 315 -4.49 -2.15 1.08
C ASN A 315 -5.87 -2.10 1.76
N GLU A 316 -6.91 -1.70 1.04
CA GLU A 316 -8.29 -1.61 1.53
C GLU A 316 -8.85 -2.94 2.09
N ASN A 317 -8.23 -4.07 1.70
CA ASN A 317 -8.61 -5.41 2.15
C ASN A 317 -7.80 -5.90 3.35
N TYR A 318 -6.99 -5.05 4.00
CA TYR A 318 -6.12 -5.40 5.13
C TYR A 318 -5.00 -6.38 4.78
N LEU A 319 -4.68 -6.50 3.49
CA LEU A 319 -3.55 -7.28 3.02
C LEU A 319 -2.36 -6.37 2.82
N ARG A 320 -1.14 -6.87 3.05
CA ARG A 320 0.10 -6.14 2.76
C ARG A 320 0.05 -5.59 1.35
N MET A 321 0.38 -4.31 1.18
CA MET A 321 0.47 -3.71 -0.14
C MET A 321 1.52 -4.41 -0.99
N THR A 322 1.20 -4.62 -2.25
CA THR A 322 2.15 -5.02 -3.29
C THR A 322 3.03 -3.84 -3.68
N GLU A 323 4.19 -4.12 -4.29
CA GLU A 323 5.04 -3.07 -4.86
C GLU A 323 4.28 -2.21 -5.88
N ARG A 324 3.38 -2.81 -6.67
CA ARG A 324 2.54 -2.09 -7.62
C ARG A 324 1.60 -1.11 -6.92
N GLU A 325 0.92 -1.54 -5.85
CA GLU A 325 0.03 -0.65 -5.09
C GLU A 325 0.82 0.50 -4.44
N ILE A 326 2.04 0.25 -3.97
CA ILE A 326 2.93 1.28 -3.42
C ILE A 326 3.34 2.28 -4.50
N VAL A 327 3.75 1.79 -5.67
CA VAL A 327 4.09 2.63 -6.83
C VAL A 327 2.89 3.45 -7.27
N ASP A 328 1.71 2.83 -7.44
CA ASP A 328 0.48 3.51 -7.83
C ASP A 328 0.10 4.62 -6.81
N SER A 329 0.23 4.35 -5.51
CA SER A 329 0.02 5.35 -4.44
C SER A 329 0.96 6.55 -4.56
N LEU A 330 2.22 6.28 -4.90
CA LEU A 330 3.26 7.31 -5.04
C LEU A 330 3.10 8.09 -6.35
N GLU A 331 2.63 7.46 -7.42
CA GLU A 331 2.37 8.12 -8.71
C GLU A 331 1.12 9.00 -8.68
N ARG A 332 0.07 8.61 -7.94
CA ARG A 332 -1.23 9.34 -7.88
C ARG A 332 -1.15 10.72 -7.23
N HIS A 333 -0.18 10.97 -6.34
CA HIS A 333 -0.10 12.20 -5.56
C HIS A 333 1.14 13.07 -5.86
N SER A 334 1.80 12.79 -6.99
CA SER A 334 2.87 13.56 -7.66
C SER A 334 4.32 13.11 -7.41
N PHE A 335 5.01 12.91 -8.54
CA PHE A 335 6.37 12.42 -8.82
C PHE A 335 6.60 10.90 -8.68
N PRO A 336 6.82 10.17 -9.81
CA PRO A 336 7.06 8.74 -9.77
C PRO A 336 8.37 8.43 -9.03
N LEU A 337 8.38 7.34 -8.26
CA LEU A 337 9.43 6.91 -7.33
C LEU A 337 10.88 7.10 -7.83
N HIS A 338 11.12 6.82 -9.12
CA HIS A 338 12.42 6.92 -9.77
C HIS A 338 12.94 8.37 -9.95
N LYS A 339 12.09 9.37 -9.71
CA LYS A 339 12.44 10.80 -9.78
C LYS A 339 12.74 11.42 -8.41
N LEU A 340 12.11 10.89 -7.35
CA LEU A 340 12.27 11.33 -5.96
C LEU A 340 13.62 10.92 -5.33
N GLN A 341 14.23 9.83 -5.81
CA GLN A 341 15.52 9.35 -5.31
C GLN A 341 16.69 10.31 -5.60
N ASN A 342 16.57 11.18 -6.62
CA ASN A 342 17.66 12.07 -7.03
C ASN A 342 17.94 13.19 -6.02
N SER A 343 16.94 13.65 -5.26
CA SER A 343 17.07 14.79 -4.36
C SER A 343 17.86 14.48 -3.08
N ALA A 344 17.66 13.29 -2.50
CA ALA A 344 18.42 12.81 -1.35
C ALA A 344 19.87 12.47 -1.74
N VAL A 345 20.05 11.79 -2.88
CA VAL A 345 21.35 11.40 -3.41
C VAL A 345 22.19 12.64 -3.77
N GLN A 346 21.62 13.66 -4.43
CA GLN A 346 22.34 14.90 -4.77
C GLN A 346 22.79 15.72 -3.57
N LYS A 347 22.00 15.80 -2.48
CA LYS A 347 22.44 16.52 -1.28
C LYS A 347 23.56 15.79 -0.54
N TRP A 348 23.53 14.46 -0.55
CA TRP A 348 24.65 13.66 -0.04
C TRP A 348 25.89 13.84 -0.92
N GLU A 349 25.73 13.89 -2.24
CA GLU A 349 26.81 14.25 -3.16
C GLU A 349 27.37 15.66 -2.91
N GLN A 350 26.51 16.67 -2.69
CA GLN A 350 26.89 18.05 -2.36
C GLN A 350 27.60 18.17 -0.99
N ALA A 351 27.25 17.31 -0.04
CA ALA A 351 27.97 17.16 1.24
C ALA A 351 29.31 16.42 1.10
N GLY A 352 29.75 16.10 -0.13
CA GLY A 352 31.04 15.46 -0.43
C GLY A 352 31.02 13.93 -0.33
N ILE A 353 29.85 13.30 -0.37
CA ILE A 353 29.67 11.86 -0.24
C ILE A 353 29.59 11.24 -1.63
N LYS A 354 30.51 10.33 -1.94
CA LYS A 354 30.55 9.68 -3.27
C LYS A 354 29.33 8.80 -3.49
N VAL A 355 28.80 8.82 -4.71
CA VAL A 355 27.66 8.02 -5.19
C VAL A 355 27.80 6.53 -4.85
N ASP A 356 29.01 5.98 -4.96
CA ASP A 356 29.26 4.56 -4.69
C ASP A 356 29.14 4.20 -3.21
N VAL A 357 29.43 5.16 -2.31
CA VAL A 357 29.23 5.01 -0.86
C VAL A 357 27.74 5.08 -0.54
N ILE A 358 27.00 5.98 -1.20
CA ILE A 358 25.54 6.10 -1.08
C ILE A 358 24.86 4.80 -1.53
N LYS A 359 25.18 4.31 -2.72
CA LYS A 359 24.67 3.05 -3.28
C LYS A 359 25.01 1.87 -2.38
N LYS A 360 26.22 1.83 -1.81
CA LYS A 360 26.63 0.80 -0.86
C LYS A 360 25.82 0.82 0.44
N VAL A 361 25.57 2.00 0.99
CA VAL A 361 24.73 2.18 2.19
C VAL A 361 23.30 1.76 1.89
N LEU A 362 22.75 2.07 0.72
CA LEU A 362 21.41 1.67 0.26
C LEU A 362 21.32 0.20 -0.23
N GLY A 363 22.36 -0.62 -0.04
CA GLY A 363 22.34 -2.04 -0.46
C GLY A 363 22.36 -2.28 -1.98
N ILE A 364 22.51 -1.24 -2.80
CA ILE A 364 22.62 -1.33 -4.25
C ILE A 364 24.05 -1.74 -4.59
N LYS A 365 24.24 -2.87 -5.30
CA LYS A 365 25.55 -3.47 -5.65
C LYS A 365 26.64 -2.42 -5.88
N ALA A 366 27.52 -2.25 -4.90
CA ALA A 366 28.68 -1.37 -4.93
C ALA A 366 29.93 -2.15 -4.52
N GLY A 367 31.09 -1.71 -5.03
CA GLY A 367 32.38 -2.41 -4.88
C GLY A 367 32.82 -2.69 -3.44
N LYS A 368 33.87 -3.52 -3.31
CA LYS A 368 34.42 -4.04 -2.04
C LYS A 368 35.13 -3.00 -1.14
N GLU A 369 34.78 -1.71 -1.17
CA GLU A 369 35.43 -0.68 -0.32
C GLU A 369 34.86 -0.66 1.10
N LYS A 370 35.69 -0.72 2.16
CA LYS A 370 35.21 -0.59 3.54
C LYS A 370 34.54 0.78 3.76
N VAL A 371 33.28 0.78 4.22
CA VAL A 371 32.54 2.02 4.52
C VAL A 371 33.07 2.60 5.82
N ASN A 372 33.30 3.92 5.85
CA ASN A 372 33.75 4.63 7.04
C ASN A 372 32.55 4.95 7.94
N GLU A 373 32.52 4.42 9.16
CA GLU A 373 31.42 4.59 10.13
C GLU A 373 31.12 6.06 10.48
N ASN A 374 32.12 6.95 10.46
CA ASN A 374 31.90 8.39 10.66
C ASN A 374 31.15 9.03 9.49
N LYS A 375 31.32 8.51 8.27
CA LYS A 375 30.53 8.95 7.11
C LYS A 375 29.09 8.44 7.19
N ILE A 376 28.87 7.23 7.70
CA ILE A 376 27.51 6.71 7.95
C ILE A 376 26.78 7.61 8.95
N LYS A 377 27.43 8.00 10.06
CA LYS A 377 26.85 8.97 11.01
C LYS A 377 26.52 10.32 10.36
N GLN A 378 27.43 10.88 9.57
CA GLN A 378 27.17 12.13 8.84
C GLN A 378 26.04 12.00 7.80
N MET A 379 25.91 10.86 7.13
CA MET A 379 24.80 10.58 6.20
C MET A 379 23.45 10.53 6.92
N ILE A 380 23.42 9.92 8.10
CA ILE A 380 22.25 9.84 8.97
C ILE A 380 21.84 11.24 9.46
N GLU A 381 22.81 12.08 9.81
CA GLU A 381 22.60 13.44 10.30
C GLU A 381 22.21 14.46 9.20
N ASN A 382 22.59 14.21 7.94
CA ASN A 382 22.35 15.10 6.79
C ASN A 382 21.10 14.78 5.94
N GLY A 383 20.19 13.92 6.42
CA GLY A 383 18.91 13.68 5.75
C GLY A 383 18.02 14.94 5.64
N TYR A 384 16.99 14.91 4.79
CA TYR A 384 16.07 16.04 4.66
C TYR A 384 15.32 16.27 5.98
N GLN A 385 15.61 17.38 6.67
CA GLN A 385 14.93 17.74 7.91
C GLN A 385 13.58 18.39 7.58
N PHE A 386 12.52 17.60 7.70
CA PHE A 386 11.17 18.09 7.47
C PHE A 386 10.61 18.86 8.68
N PRO A 387 9.75 19.86 8.45
CA PRO A 387 9.05 20.54 9.53
C PRO A 387 8.29 19.53 10.40
N GLY A 388 8.41 19.68 11.72
CA GLY A 388 7.84 18.75 12.68
C GLY A 388 6.35 18.97 12.89
N LYS A 389 5.53 18.55 11.92
CA LYS A 389 4.06 18.55 12.05
C LYS A 389 3.56 17.22 12.61
N SER A 390 2.53 17.24 13.45
CA SER A 390 1.86 16.05 13.98
C SER A 390 0.56 15.83 13.23
N PHE A 391 0.14 14.57 13.00
CA PHE A 391 -1.20 14.26 12.51
C PHE A 391 -2.29 14.66 13.52
N TYR A 392 -1.92 14.92 14.77
CA TYR A 392 -2.83 15.33 15.83
C TYR A 392 -2.82 16.84 16.09
N GLU A 393 -2.01 17.61 15.38
CA GLU A 393 -2.04 19.07 15.46
C GLU A 393 -3.27 19.62 14.72
N THR A 394 -4.32 19.95 15.47
CA THR A 394 -5.42 20.77 14.97
C THR A 394 -4.95 22.21 14.75
N ASN A 395 -5.37 22.84 13.64
CA ASN A 395 -5.15 24.27 13.40
C ASN A 395 -5.52 25.06 14.67
N LYS A 396 -4.52 25.68 15.31
CA LYS A 396 -4.76 26.70 16.33
C LYS A 396 -5.29 27.97 15.69
#